data_AF-A0A0S8ARA3-F1
#
_entry.id   AF-A0A0S8ARA3-F1
#
_cell.length_a   1.000
_cell.length_b   1.000
_cell.length_c   1.000
_cell.angle_alpha   90.00
_cell.angle_beta   90.00
_cell.angle_gamma   90.00
#
_symmetry.space_group_name_H-M   'P 1'
#
loop_
_entity.id
_entity.type
_entity.pdbx_description
1 polymer ?
#
loop_
_entity_poly.entity_id
_entity_poly.type
_entity_poly.pdbx_seq_one_letter_code
_entity_poly.pdbx_strand_id
1 'polypeptide(L)'
;WMQFIPVVERVNSDGRTLYQQGDTVSDRSVGPEQFGRFLSTIYDEWVRNDVGRVYVQTFEAALLNWLGMSQSGMCVFNETCGTGLAIEHNGDLYACDHFVEPNYLLGNIQQEHMLQMVASPQQLKFGQDKLDSLPQYCLDCDVRFACHGECPKNRFIKTPDGEVGLNYLCAGFKYFFHHVDFPMKIMAGLIRRARPATEVMWILAVEGAKWQGLFDQTGRNNLCPCGSGRKYKQCHGQPAAKYPLKPAPISRKEVITP
;
A
#
# COMPACT_ATOMS: atom_id res chain seq x y z
N TRP A 1 -4.12 17.35 4.86
CA TRP A 1 -3.25 16.47 4.06
C TRP A 1 -2.24 15.83 5.00
N MET A 2 -2.03 14.52 4.91
CA MET A 2 -1.06 13.76 5.71
C MET A 2 -0.29 12.79 4.82
N GLN A 3 0.98 12.57 5.17
CA GLN A 3 1.86 11.66 4.47
C GLN A 3 2.58 10.78 5.50
N PHE A 4 2.64 9.48 5.21
CA PHE A 4 3.41 8.52 6.00
C PHE A 4 4.49 7.91 5.12
N ILE A 5 5.75 8.28 5.40
CA ILE A 5 6.90 7.77 4.67
C ILE A 5 7.59 6.74 5.57
N PRO A 6 7.66 5.46 5.17
CA PRO A 6 8.37 4.46 5.95
C PRO A 6 9.88 4.72 5.91
N VAL A 7 10.53 4.67 7.08
CA VAL A 7 11.99 4.68 7.13
C VAL A 7 12.49 3.28 6.78
N VAL A 8 13.15 3.16 5.63
CA VAL A 8 13.89 1.95 5.20
C VAL A 8 15.30 2.40 4.84
N GLU A 9 16.19 2.26 5.80
CA GLU A 9 17.59 2.66 5.70
C GLU A 9 18.47 1.42 5.53
N ARG A 10 18.97 1.23 4.31
CA ARG A 10 19.89 0.14 3.98
C ARG A 10 21.30 0.49 4.45
N VAL A 11 21.94 -0.48 5.08
CA VAL A 11 23.30 -0.38 5.61
C VAL A 11 24.20 -1.27 4.79
N ASN A 12 25.24 -0.66 4.22
CA ASN A 12 26.26 -1.35 3.43
C ASN A 12 27.20 -2.17 4.34
N SER A 13 28.03 -3.02 3.72
CA SER A 13 28.98 -3.87 4.44
C SER A 13 30.00 -3.09 5.28
N ASP A 14 30.25 -1.82 4.95
CA ASP A 14 31.12 -0.90 5.68
C ASP A 14 30.39 -0.11 6.78
N GLY A 15 29.11 -0.38 7.02
CA GLY A 15 28.26 0.29 8.01
C GLY A 15 27.70 1.64 7.55
N ARG A 16 27.96 2.08 6.31
CA ARG A 16 27.46 3.35 5.77
C ARG A 16 26.17 3.18 4.98
N THR A 17 25.50 4.30 4.68
CA THR A 17 24.21 4.33 3.97
C THR A 17 24.27 5.12 2.65
N LEU A 18 25.50 5.47 2.20
CA LEU A 18 25.73 6.37 1.06
C LEU A 18 25.28 5.80 -0.28
N TYR A 19 25.33 4.47 -0.43
CA TYR A 19 24.94 3.76 -1.64
C TYR A 19 23.85 2.76 -1.30
N GLN A 20 22.91 2.53 -2.22
CA GLN A 20 21.87 1.53 -2.07
C GLN A 20 22.38 0.10 -2.32
N GLN A 21 23.26 -0.39 -1.45
CA GLN A 21 23.84 -1.73 -1.53
C GLN A 21 23.51 -2.56 -0.28
N GLY A 22 23.78 -3.87 -0.34
CA GLY A 22 23.50 -4.80 0.77
C GLY A 22 22.01 -5.06 1.01
N ASP A 23 21.69 -6.01 1.88
CA ASP A 23 20.32 -6.44 2.21
C ASP A 23 19.96 -6.18 3.68
N THR A 24 20.86 -5.56 4.43
CA THR A 24 20.70 -5.25 5.84
C THR A 24 20.14 -3.84 6.02
N VAL A 25 19.30 -3.67 7.03
CA VAL A 25 18.71 -2.37 7.40
C VAL A 25 19.16 -1.93 8.78
N SER A 26 19.14 -0.61 9.03
CA SER A 26 19.46 -0.06 10.36
C SER A 26 18.35 -0.33 11.38
N ASP A 27 18.66 -0.16 12.66
CA ASP A 27 17.71 -0.23 13.79
C ASP A 27 16.62 0.85 13.76
N ARG A 28 16.82 1.92 12.98
CA ARG A 28 15.83 2.98 12.74
C ARG A 28 14.78 2.60 11.70
N SER A 29 14.99 1.51 10.97
CA SER A 29 14.08 1.08 9.91
C SER A 29 12.81 0.47 10.50
N VAL A 30 11.67 0.75 9.88
CA VAL A 30 10.38 0.18 10.29
C VAL A 30 10.30 -1.29 9.90
N GLY A 31 9.79 -2.15 10.79
CA GLY A 31 9.54 -3.55 10.43
C GLY A 31 8.46 -3.68 9.35
N PRO A 32 8.55 -4.65 8.41
CA PRO A 32 7.59 -4.78 7.32
C PRO A 32 6.14 -4.90 7.79
N GLU A 33 5.84 -5.88 8.65
CA GLU A 33 4.49 -6.09 9.16
C GLU A 33 4.07 -5.00 10.17
N GLN A 34 5.04 -4.36 10.84
CA GLN A 34 4.77 -3.22 11.71
C GLN A 34 4.20 -2.06 10.90
N PHE A 35 4.79 -1.76 9.73
CA PHE A 35 4.31 -0.70 8.85
C PHE A 35 2.93 -1.02 8.29
N GLY A 36 2.69 -2.27 7.86
CA GLY A 36 1.36 -2.70 7.41
C GLY A 36 0.28 -2.54 8.48
N ARG A 37 0.56 -2.97 9.73
CA ARG A 37 -0.37 -2.79 10.86
C ARG A 37 -0.61 -1.32 11.18
N PHE A 38 0.42 -0.48 11.12
CA PHE A 38 0.29 0.96 11.30
C PHE A 38 -0.67 1.55 10.25
N LEU A 39 -0.42 1.31 8.96
CA LEU A 39 -1.27 1.82 7.88
C LEU A 39 -2.72 1.36 8.02
N SER A 40 -2.95 0.06 8.28
CA SER A 40 -4.31 -0.48 8.49
C SER A 40 -5.00 0.14 9.70
N THR A 41 -4.25 0.41 10.78
CA THR A 41 -4.81 1.02 11.99
C THR A 41 -5.23 2.47 11.75
N ILE A 42 -4.40 3.25 11.05
CA ILE A 42 -4.75 4.62 10.69
C ILE A 42 -5.89 4.64 9.67
N TYR A 43 -5.90 3.67 8.74
CA TYR A 43 -6.98 3.54 7.77
C TYR A 43 -8.32 3.23 8.44
N ASP A 44 -8.34 2.36 9.46
CA ASP A 44 -9.54 2.05 10.22
C ASP A 44 -10.20 3.29 10.80
N GLU A 45 -9.39 4.20 11.32
CA GLU A 45 -9.85 5.47 11.89
C GLU A 45 -10.35 6.40 10.78
N TRP A 46 -9.51 6.61 9.76
CA TRP A 46 -9.80 7.51 8.65
C TRP A 46 -11.08 7.13 7.90
N VAL A 47 -11.26 5.85 7.56
CA VAL A 47 -12.38 5.39 6.72
C VAL A 47 -13.73 5.48 7.44
N ARG A 48 -13.72 5.60 8.77
CA ARG A 48 -14.92 5.73 9.61
C ARG A 48 -15.28 7.18 9.91
N ASN A 49 -14.29 8.07 9.93
CA ASN A 49 -14.46 9.41 10.51
C ASN A 49 -14.10 10.57 9.56
N ASP A 50 -13.21 10.35 8.59
CA ASP A 50 -12.48 11.44 7.93
C ASP A 50 -12.52 11.45 6.39
N VAL A 51 -13.20 10.49 5.75
CA VAL A 51 -13.32 10.44 4.29
C VAL A 51 -13.94 11.75 3.79
N GLY A 52 -13.24 12.42 2.85
CA GLY A 52 -13.64 13.72 2.30
C GLY A 52 -13.27 14.94 3.15
N ARG A 53 -12.58 14.75 4.28
CA ARG A 53 -12.12 15.84 5.17
C ARG A 53 -10.60 15.82 5.36
N VAL A 54 -10.04 14.64 5.60
CA VAL A 54 -8.59 14.44 5.74
C VAL A 54 -8.12 13.59 4.57
N TYR A 55 -7.05 14.02 3.93
CA TYR A 55 -6.47 13.34 2.76
C TYR A 55 -5.14 12.73 3.18
N VAL A 56 -5.04 11.40 3.09
CA VAL A 56 -3.82 10.64 3.41
C VAL A 56 -3.27 10.07 2.12
N GLN A 57 -2.05 10.46 1.75
CA GLN A 57 -1.48 10.20 0.42
C GLN A 57 -1.63 8.73 -0.03
N THR A 58 -1.27 7.77 0.83
CA THR A 58 -1.35 6.33 0.56
C THR A 58 -2.78 5.85 0.34
N PHE A 59 -3.77 6.43 1.03
CA PHE A 59 -5.17 6.02 0.95
C PHE A 59 -5.82 6.57 -0.32
N GLU A 60 -5.48 7.81 -0.68
CA GLU A 60 -5.88 8.41 -1.95
C GLU A 60 -5.30 7.62 -3.14
N ALA A 61 -4.01 7.29 -3.08
CA ALA A 61 -3.34 6.50 -4.11
C ALA A 61 -3.95 5.10 -4.26
N ALA A 62 -4.26 4.44 -3.14
CA ALA A 62 -5.01 3.19 -3.17
C ALA A 62 -6.38 3.36 -3.83
N LEU A 63 -7.17 4.37 -3.47
CA LEU A 63 -8.49 4.59 -4.08
C LEU A 63 -8.39 4.81 -5.61
N LEU A 64 -7.41 5.58 -6.08
CA LEU A 64 -7.17 5.78 -7.52
C LEU A 64 -6.85 4.47 -8.25
N ASN A 65 -6.06 3.58 -7.62
CA ASN A 65 -5.78 2.26 -8.18
C ASN A 65 -7.03 1.35 -8.21
N TRP A 66 -7.89 1.39 -7.17
CA TRP A 66 -9.19 0.67 -7.20
C TRP A 66 -10.17 1.24 -8.21
N LEU A 67 -10.05 2.53 -8.55
CA LEU A 67 -10.80 3.16 -9.63
C LEU A 67 -10.32 2.72 -11.02
N GLY A 68 -9.11 2.15 -11.13
CA GLY A 68 -8.50 1.78 -12.40
C GLY A 68 -7.87 2.97 -13.13
N MET A 69 -7.47 4.00 -12.38
CA MET A 69 -6.74 5.14 -12.94
C MET A 69 -5.33 4.69 -13.33
N SER A 70 -4.80 5.24 -14.43
CA SER A 70 -3.43 4.93 -14.87
C SER A 70 -2.35 5.46 -13.92
N GLN A 71 -2.69 6.44 -13.09
CA GLN A 71 -1.79 7.06 -12.12
C GLN A 71 -2.46 7.18 -10.76
N SER A 72 -1.74 6.77 -9.72
CA SER A 72 -2.15 6.83 -8.32
C SER A 72 -1.81 8.16 -7.63
N GLY A 73 -1.07 9.05 -8.31
CA GLY A 73 -0.47 10.23 -7.68
C GLY A 73 0.75 9.92 -6.80
N MET A 74 1.14 8.64 -6.66
CA MET A 74 2.36 8.21 -6.00
C MET A 74 3.16 7.29 -6.93
N CYS A 75 4.37 7.71 -7.33
CA CYS A 75 5.20 6.90 -8.24
C CYS A 75 5.46 5.48 -7.70
N VAL A 76 5.50 5.30 -6.37
CA VAL A 76 5.68 4.00 -5.72
C VAL A 76 4.51 3.04 -5.97
N PHE A 77 3.29 3.54 -6.21
CA PHE A 77 2.10 2.72 -6.50
C PHE A 77 1.62 2.80 -7.96
N ASN A 78 2.40 3.39 -8.87
CA ASN A 78 2.16 3.34 -10.31
C ASN A 78 2.84 2.12 -10.94
N GLU A 79 2.51 1.77 -12.18
CA GLU A 79 3.19 0.66 -12.86
C GLU A 79 4.68 0.93 -13.12
N THR A 80 4.99 2.14 -13.59
CA THR A 80 6.35 2.62 -13.88
C THR A 80 6.71 3.86 -13.04
N CYS A 81 7.98 4.27 -13.05
CA CYS A 81 8.45 5.51 -12.44
C CYS A 81 9.34 6.33 -13.39
N GLY A 82 10.22 7.18 -12.87
CA GLY A 82 11.20 7.93 -13.67
C GLY A 82 10.77 9.33 -14.11
N THR A 83 9.68 9.87 -13.58
CA THR A 83 9.26 11.26 -13.88
C THR A 83 9.54 12.25 -12.75
N GLY A 84 9.94 11.78 -11.57
CA GLY A 84 10.29 12.61 -10.42
C GLY A 84 11.80 12.79 -10.27
N LEU A 85 12.43 13.48 -11.24
CA LEU A 85 13.87 13.69 -11.27
C LEU A 85 14.36 14.58 -10.11
N ALA A 86 15.61 14.41 -9.72
CA ALA A 86 16.27 15.23 -8.70
C ALA A 86 17.32 16.13 -9.34
N ILE A 87 17.33 17.41 -8.97
CA ILE A 87 18.35 18.38 -9.39
C ILE A 87 19.13 18.79 -8.15
N GLU A 88 20.43 18.56 -8.17
CA GLU A 88 21.34 19.03 -7.13
C GLU A 88 21.75 20.49 -7.34
N HIS A 89 22.24 21.12 -6.27
CA HIS A 89 22.60 22.55 -6.27
C HIS A 89 23.67 22.94 -7.30
N ASN A 90 24.49 21.99 -7.76
CA ASN A 90 25.50 22.17 -8.79
C ASN A 90 24.94 22.04 -10.23
N GLY A 91 23.65 21.75 -10.36
CA GLY A 91 22.96 21.54 -11.64
C GLY A 91 22.96 20.09 -12.13
N ASP A 92 23.52 19.14 -11.38
CA ASP A 92 23.47 17.73 -11.75
C ASP A 92 22.02 17.21 -11.65
N LEU A 93 21.61 16.48 -12.68
CA LEU A 93 20.26 15.90 -12.80
C LEU A 93 20.35 14.38 -12.64
N TYR A 94 19.61 13.84 -11.68
CA TYR A 94 19.54 12.42 -11.36
C TYR A 94 18.16 11.83 -11.64
N ALA A 95 18.11 10.51 -11.80
CA ALA A 95 16.90 9.78 -12.16
C ALA A 95 15.71 9.98 -11.19
N CYS A 96 15.98 10.03 -9.88
CA CYS A 96 15.05 10.50 -8.85
C CYS A 96 15.75 10.81 -7.51
N ASP A 97 15.04 11.39 -6.55
CA ASP A 97 15.50 11.74 -5.19
C ASP A 97 16.04 10.57 -4.36
N HIS A 98 15.54 9.35 -4.58
CA HIS A 98 16.10 8.14 -3.96
C HIS A 98 17.42 7.70 -4.60
N PHE A 99 17.67 8.02 -5.86
CA PHE A 99 18.80 7.52 -6.65
C PHE A 99 19.76 8.65 -7.02
N VAL A 100 20.24 9.40 -6.02
CA VAL A 100 21.26 10.45 -6.18
C VAL A 100 22.65 9.82 -6.03
N GLU A 101 23.01 8.96 -6.99
CA GLU A 101 24.29 8.23 -7.03
C GLU A 101 24.87 8.26 -8.45
N PRO A 102 26.19 8.06 -8.65
CA PRO A 102 26.83 8.19 -9.96
C PRO A 102 26.19 7.36 -11.09
N ASN A 103 25.67 6.17 -10.78
CA ASN A 103 25.03 5.29 -11.77
C ASN A 103 23.69 5.83 -12.31
N TYR A 104 23.14 6.86 -11.66
CA TYR A 104 21.84 7.43 -11.98
C TYR A 104 21.93 8.92 -12.34
N LEU A 105 23.15 9.46 -12.49
CA LEU A 105 23.41 10.78 -13.05
C LEU A 105 23.04 10.75 -14.55
N LEU A 106 22.19 11.68 -14.97
CA LEU A 106 21.79 11.86 -16.36
C LEU A 106 22.66 12.91 -17.07
N GLY A 107 23.16 13.90 -16.32
CA GLY A 107 23.98 14.99 -16.85
C GLY A 107 23.86 16.24 -15.98
N ASN A 108 24.20 17.40 -16.52
CA ASN A 108 24.14 18.68 -15.83
C ASN A 108 23.35 19.71 -16.65
N ILE A 109 22.40 20.39 -16.02
CA ILE A 109 21.47 21.33 -16.68
C ILE A 109 22.16 22.57 -17.27
N GLN A 110 23.41 22.84 -16.90
CA GLN A 110 24.21 23.93 -17.47
C GLN A 110 24.85 23.53 -18.81
N GLN A 111 24.92 22.23 -19.12
CA GLN A 111 25.58 21.68 -20.30
C GLN A 111 24.60 21.08 -21.32
N GLU A 112 23.53 20.47 -20.84
CA GLU A 112 22.53 19.80 -21.68
C GLU A 112 21.11 20.26 -21.35
N HIS A 113 20.23 20.30 -22.37
CA HIS A 113 18.84 20.67 -22.14
C HIS A 113 18.11 19.57 -21.38
N MET A 114 17.39 19.92 -20.31
CA MET A 114 16.71 18.95 -19.44
C MET A 114 15.80 17.97 -20.20
N LEU A 115 15.08 18.45 -21.22
CA LEU A 115 14.25 17.57 -22.07
C LEU A 115 15.03 16.42 -22.72
N GLN A 116 16.29 16.63 -23.10
CA GLN A 116 17.13 15.59 -23.71
C GLN A 116 17.51 14.53 -22.67
N MET A 117 17.93 14.96 -21.48
CA MET A 117 18.24 14.07 -20.36
C MET A 117 17.03 13.27 -19.87
N VAL A 118 15.86 13.91 -19.77
CA VAL A 118 14.59 13.25 -19.36
C VAL A 118 14.12 12.23 -20.41
N ALA A 119 14.33 12.51 -21.69
CA ALA A 119 14.00 11.60 -22.80
C ALA A 119 15.12 10.59 -23.11
N SER A 120 16.20 10.56 -22.32
CA SER A 120 17.35 9.69 -22.59
C SER A 120 16.98 8.21 -22.45
N PRO A 121 17.65 7.31 -23.20
CA PRO A 121 17.47 5.87 -23.04
C PRO A 121 17.71 5.38 -21.61
N GLN A 122 18.65 6.00 -20.88
CA GLN A 122 18.93 5.71 -19.47
C GLN A 122 17.72 6.00 -18.59
N GLN A 123 17.10 7.17 -18.72
CA GLN A 123 15.96 7.55 -17.88
C GLN A 123 14.69 6.76 -18.22
N LEU A 124 14.44 6.50 -19.51
CA LEU A 124 13.34 5.66 -19.94
C LEU A 124 13.49 4.23 -19.40
N LYS A 125 14.70 3.67 -19.48
CA LYS A 125 15.01 2.36 -18.91
C LYS A 125 14.83 2.34 -17.39
N PHE A 126 15.34 3.34 -16.67
CA PHE A 126 15.16 3.46 -15.23
C PHE A 126 13.67 3.41 -14.82
N GLY A 127 12.82 4.16 -15.53
CA GLY A 127 11.38 4.17 -15.27
C GLY A 127 10.69 2.83 -15.55
N GLN A 128 11.08 2.19 -16.65
CA GLN A 128 10.54 0.91 -17.12
C GLN A 128 11.00 -0.28 -16.26
N ASP A 129 12.23 -0.23 -15.74
CA ASP A 129 12.78 -1.28 -14.87
C ASP A 129 11.92 -1.51 -13.62
N LYS A 130 11.13 -0.53 -13.18
CA LYS A 130 10.16 -0.75 -12.09
C LYS A 130 9.14 -1.84 -12.43
N LEU A 131 8.68 -1.92 -13.67
CA LEU A 131 7.77 -2.95 -14.14
C LEU A 131 8.55 -4.23 -14.48
N ASP A 132 9.61 -4.09 -15.28
CA ASP A 132 10.30 -5.23 -15.90
C ASP A 132 11.10 -6.07 -14.90
N SER A 133 11.52 -5.49 -13.76
CA SER A 133 12.26 -6.19 -12.70
C SER A 133 11.38 -6.83 -11.62
N LEU A 134 10.04 -6.83 -11.78
CA LEU A 134 9.17 -7.46 -10.80
C LEU A 134 9.41 -8.98 -10.76
N PRO A 135 9.64 -9.57 -9.57
CA PRO A 135 9.74 -11.01 -9.44
C PRO A 135 8.41 -11.68 -9.72
N GLN A 136 8.42 -12.97 -10.09
CA GLN A 136 7.21 -13.75 -10.39
C GLN A 136 6.22 -13.73 -9.21
N TYR A 137 6.73 -13.74 -7.98
CA TYR A 137 5.92 -13.57 -6.77
C TYR A 137 5.06 -12.30 -6.77
N CYS A 138 5.59 -11.19 -7.31
CA CYS A 138 4.85 -9.94 -7.46
C CYS A 138 3.92 -9.98 -8.67
N LEU A 139 4.33 -10.62 -9.76
CA LEU A 139 3.51 -10.74 -10.98
C LEU A 139 2.20 -11.51 -10.71
N ASP A 140 2.27 -12.55 -9.87
CA ASP A 140 1.13 -13.38 -9.46
C ASP A 140 0.36 -12.83 -8.26
N CYS A 141 0.79 -11.71 -7.67
CA CYS A 141 0.18 -11.17 -6.47
C CYS A 141 -1.17 -10.49 -6.80
N ASP A 142 -2.21 -10.90 -6.08
CA ASP A 142 -3.59 -10.40 -6.21
C ASP A 142 -3.75 -8.89 -5.92
N VAL A 143 -2.83 -8.28 -5.18
CA VAL A 143 -2.80 -6.83 -4.91
C VAL A 143 -1.77 -6.08 -5.77
N ARG A 144 -1.21 -6.71 -6.81
CA ARG A 144 -0.23 -6.06 -7.72
C ARG A 144 -0.80 -4.79 -8.33
N PHE A 145 -2.07 -4.78 -8.74
CA PHE A 145 -2.73 -3.61 -9.33
C PHE A 145 -2.74 -2.37 -8.43
N ALA A 146 -2.55 -2.56 -7.11
CA ALA A 146 -2.48 -1.49 -6.14
C ALA A 146 -1.04 -1.17 -5.70
N CYS A 147 -0.18 -2.20 -5.65
CA CYS A 147 1.16 -2.11 -5.09
C CYS A 147 2.24 -1.84 -6.15
N HIS A 148 2.15 -2.50 -7.31
CA HIS A 148 3.16 -2.48 -8.39
C HIS A 148 4.60 -2.68 -7.91
N GLY A 149 4.79 -3.47 -6.84
CA GLY A 149 6.09 -3.80 -6.25
C GLY A 149 6.79 -2.65 -5.53
N GLU A 150 6.10 -1.52 -5.30
CA GLU A 150 6.63 -0.33 -4.62
C GLU A 150 7.93 0.22 -5.28
N CYS A 151 8.63 1.17 -4.64
CA CYS A 151 9.89 1.73 -5.12
C CYS A 151 10.99 0.67 -5.31
N PRO A 152 11.71 0.67 -6.44
CA PRO A 152 12.87 -0.19 -6.67
C PRO A 152 13.96 -0.08 -5.59
N LYS A 153 14.14 1.08 -4.95
CA LYS A 153 15.11 1.28 -3.85
C LYS A 153 14.97 0.25 -2.73
N ASN A 154 13.72 -0.16 -2.47
CA ASN A 154 13.38 -1.06 -1.38
C ASN A 154 13.30 -2.54 -1.83
N ARG A 155 13.66 -2.87 -3.08
CA ARG A 155 13.58 -4.23 -3.66
C ARG A 155 14.87 -5.02 -3.51
N PHE A 156 15.14 -5.47 -2.29
CA PHE A 156 16.43 -6.07 -1.95
C PHE A 156 16.38 -7.32 -1.09
N ILE A 157 15.18 -7.79 -0.75
CA ILE A 157 15.02 -9.09 -0.10
C ILE A 157 14.65 -10.14 -1.14
N LYS A 158 14.72 -11.41 -0.73
CA LYS A 158 14.30 -12.55 -1.56
C LYS A 158 12.82 -12.83 -1.38
N THR A 159 12.18 -13.34 -2.42
CA THR A 159 10.85 -13.95 -2.36
C THR A 159 10.87 -15.25 -1.54
N PRO A 160 9.71 -15.78 -1.12
CA PRO A 160 9.64 -17.06 -0.41
C PRO A 160 10.25 -18.25 -1.18
N ASP A 161 10.24 -18.20 -2.51
CA ASP A 161 10.85 -19.18 -3.43
C ASP A 161 12.30 -18.85 -3.81
N GLY A 162 12.86 -17.74 -3.30
CA GLY A 162 14.29 -17.41 -3.37
C GLY A 162 14.71 -16.46 -4.50
N GLU A 163 13.77 -16.01 -5.34
CA GLU A 163 13.99 -14.97 -6.36
C GLU A 163 14.37 -13.64 -5.69
N VAL A 164 15.28 -12.87 -6.27
CA VAL A 164 15.68 -11.56 -5.75
C VAL A 164 14.70 -10.47 -6.20
N GLY A 165 14.77 -9.28 -5.57
CA GLY A 165 13.99 -8.12 -6.02
C GLY A 165 12.62 -7.99 -5.35
N LEU A 166 12.36 -8.74 -4.28
CA LEU A 166 11.17 -8.51 -3.46
C LEU A 166 11.36 -7.25 -2.60
N ASN A 167 10.30 -6.46 -2.50
CA ASN A 167 10.28 -5.27 -1.65
C ASN A 167 10.38 -5.63 -0.16
N TYR A 168 11.25 -4.96 0.60
CA TYR A 168 11.42 -5.15 2.03
C TYR A 168 10.10 -5.04 2.81
N LEU A 169 9.23 -4.09 2.44
CA LEU A 169 7.92 -3.86 3.06
C LEU A 169 6.80 -4.70 2.45
N CYS A 170 7.10 -5.69 1.60
CA CYS A 170 6.10 -6.48 0.88
C CYS A 170 5.03 -7.07 1.81
N ALA A 171 5.43 -7.69 2.93
CA ALA A 171 4.49 -8.27 3.89
C ALA A 171 3.52 -7.23 4.47
N GLY A 172 4.03 -6.02 4.76
CA GLY A 172 3.24 -4.90 5.26
C GLY A 172 2.25 -4.36 4.24
N PHE A 173 2.69 -4.11 3.01
CA PHE A 173 1.81 -3.63 1.94
C PHE A 173 0.77 -4.66 1.54
N LYS A 174 1.14 -5.94 1.46
CA LYS A 174 0.19 -7.02 1.17
C LYS A 174 -0.90 -7.09 2.23
N TYR A 175 -0.51 -7.04 3.51
CA TYR A 175 -1.47 -6.96 4.63
C TYR A 175 -2.38 -5.74 4.53
N PHE A 176 -1.81 -4.55 4.26
CA PHE A 176 -2.57 -3.32 4.13
C PHE A 176 -3.59 -3.36 2.98
N PHE A 177 -3.16 -3.72 1.77
CA PHE A 177 -4.03 -3.74 0.60
C PHE A 177 -5.15 -4.79 0.69
N HIS A 178 -4.89 -5.94 1.32
CA HIS A 178 -5.96 -6.89 1.67
C HIS A 178 -6.94 -6.32 2.71
N HIS A 179 -6.44 -5.61 3.71
CA HIS A 179 -7.27 -5.02 4.77
C HIS A 179 -8.21 -3.93 4.25
N VAL A 180 -7.77 -3.11 3.31
CA VAL A 180 -8.56 -1.97 2.80
C VAL A 180 -9.49 -2.32 1.64
N ASP A 181 -9.40 -3.53 1.08
CA ASP A 181 -10.08 -3.90 -0.16
C ASP A 181 -11.59 -3.65 -0.14
N PHE A 182 -12.29 -4.07 0.92
CA PHE A 182 -13.74 -3.93 0.98
C PHE A 182 -14.21 -2.46 1.02
N PRO A 183 -13.72 -1.60 1.93
CA PRO A 183 -14.08 -0.19 1.88
C PRO A 183 -13.62 0.52 0.60
N MET A 184 -12.47 0.14 0.02
CA MET A 184 -12.02 0.70 -1.25
C MET A 184 -12.96 0.36 -2.40
N LYS A 185 -13.45 -0.89 -2.47
CA LYS A 185 -14.49 -1.30 -3.44
C LYS A 185 -15.78 -0.52 -3.27
N ILE A 186 -16.19 -0.22 -2.04
CA ILE A 186 -17.35 0.64 -1.77
C ILE A 186 -17.10 2.05 -2.32
N MET A 187 -16.01 2.70 -1.91
CA MET A 187 -15.68 4.06 -2.36
C MET A 187 -15.55 4.17 -3.87
N ALA A 188 -14.84 3.23 -4.51
CA ALA A 188 -14.74 3.17 -5.97
C ALA A 188 -16.12 2.96 -6.64
N GLY A 189 -16.96 2.10 -6.06
CA GLY A 189 -18.33 1.89 -6.52
C GLY A 189 -19.26 3.10 -6.34
N LEU A 190 -19.04 3.91 -5.31
CA LEU A 190 -19.75 5.17 -5.10
C LEU A 190 -19.35 6.19 -6.17
N ILE A 191 -18.05 6.42 -6.33
CA ILE A 191 -17.50 7.38 -7.30
C ILE A 191 -17.93 7.03 -8.73
N ARG A 192 -17.86 5.75 -9.12
CA ARG A 192 -18.32 5.29 -10.45
C ARG A 192 -19.81 5.58 -10.72
N ARG A 193 -20.62 5.75 -9.67
CA ARG A 193 -22.04 6.11 -9.75
C ARG A 193 -22.29 7.60 -9.49
N ALA A 194 -21.24 8.43 -9.56
CA ALA A 194 -21.29 9.85 -9.22
C ALA A 194 -21.83 10.14 -7.81
N ARG A 195 -21.59 9.21 -6.86
CA ARG A 195 -21.92 9.37 -5.44
C ARG A 195 -20.68 9.82 -4.65
N PRO A 196 -20.84 10.65 -3.61
CA PRO A 196 -19.74 11.00 -2.71
C PRO A 196 -19.13 9.77 -2.04
N ALA A 197 -17.80 9.67 -2.04
CA ALA A 197 -17.08 8.60 -1.32
C ALA A 197 -17.33 8.62 0.20
N THR A 198 -17.71 9.78 0.75
CA THR A 198 -17.99 9.99 2.18
C THR A 198 -19.08 9.07 2.73
N GLU A 199 -19.97 8.57 1.87
CA GLU A 199 -21.04 7.64 2.25
C GLU A 199 -20.52 6.28 2.73
N VAL A 200 -19.25 5.94 2.43
CA VAL A 200 -18.60 4.73 2.97
C VAL A 200 -18.68 4.70 4.50
N MET A 201 -18.59 5.84 5.17
CA MET A 201 -18.66 5.93 6.63
C MET A 201 -19.99 5.39 7.16
N TRP A 202 -21.10 5.80 6.54
CA TRP A 202 -22.43 5.30 6.91
C TRP A 202 -22.61 3.82 6.56
N ILE A 203 -22.16 3.39 5.38
CA ILE A 203 -22.24 1.99 4.94
C ILE A 203 -21.49 1.09 5.94
N LEU A 204 -20.29 1.48 6.33
CA LEU A 204 -19.49 0.74 7.32
C LEU A 204 -20.10 0.76 8.71
N ALA A 205 -20.76 1.86 9.12
CA ALA A 205 -21.48 1.91 10.39
C ALA A 205 -22.65 0.91 10.41
N VAL A 206 -23.40 0.80 9.32
CA VAL A 206 -24.50 -0.18 9.19
C VAL A 206 -23.96 -1.61 9.23
N GLU A 207 -22.88 -1.91 8.49
CA GLU A 207 -22.26 -3.24 8.54
C GLU A 207 -21.67 -3.57 9.92
N GLY A 208 -21.10 -2.57 10.61
CA GLY A 208 -20.63 -2.70 11.99
C GLY A 208 -21.76 -3.04 12.96
N ALA A 209 -22.92 -2.38 12.83
CA ALA A 209 -24.11 -2.67 13.65
C ALA A 209 -24.64 -4.10 13.41
N LYS A 210 -24.63 -4.59 12.17
CA LYS A 210 -24.99 -5.98 11.85
C LYS A 210 -24.03 -6.97 12.51
N TRP A 211 -22.72 -6.73 12.42
CA TRP A 211 -21.72 -7.55 13.12
C TRP A 211 -21.94 -7.57 14.62
N GLN A 212 -22.20 -6.41 15.22
CA GLN A 212 -22.44 -6.31 16.66
C GLN A 212 -23.68 -7.12 17.07
N GLY A 213 -24.79 -7.00 16.34
CA GLY A 213 -25.98 -7.82 16.59
C GLY A 213 -25.73 -9.33 16.48
N LEU A 214 -24.89 -9.77 15.54
CA LEU A 214 -24.48 -11.17 15.43
C LEU A 214 -23.63 -11.61 16.63
N PHE A 215 -22.71 -10.77 17.08
CA PHE A 215 -21.81 -11.08 18.19
C PHE A 215 -22.54 -11.10 19.54
N ASP A 216 -23.47 -10.18 19.78
CA ASP A 216 -24.30 -10.16 21.00
C ASP A 216 -25.15 -11.43 21.16
N GLN A 217 -25.55 -12.03 20.04
CA GLN A 217 -26.31 -13.29 20.01
C GLN A 217 -25.41 -14.53 20.03
N THR A 218 -24.08 -14.37 19.96
CA THR A 218 -23.15 -15.50 19.88
C THR A 218 -22.70 -15.96 21.27
N GLY A 219 -23.09 -17.17 21.64
CA GLY A 219 -22.61 -17.80 22.88
C GLY A 219 -21.08 -17.94 22.93
N ARG A 220 -20.49 -17.71 24.11
CA ARG A 220 -19.03 -17.71 24.38
C ARG A 220 -18.24 -18.88 23.78
N ASN A 221 -18.83 -20.08 23.77
CA ASN A 221 -18.20 -21.32 23.27
C ASN A 221 -18.58 -21.70 21.83
N ASN A 222 -19.51 -20.96 21.21
CA ASN A 222 -19.92 -21.19 19.83
C ASN A 222 -18.83 -20.72 18.86
N LEU A 223 -18.89 -21.21 17.62
CA LEU A 223 -18.01 -20.73 16.55
C LEU A 223 -18.27 -19.25 16.27
N CYS A 224 -17.21 -18.50 16.01
CA CYS A 224 -17.31 -17.08 15.72
C CYS A 224 -18.01 -16.84 14.37
N PRO A 225 -19.00 -15.95 14.28
CA PRO A 225 -19.71 -15.64 13.03
C PRO A 225 -18.81 -15.09 11.91
N CYS A 226 -17.59 -14.66 12.22
CA CYS A 226 -16.66 -14.13 11.24
C CYS A 226 -16.10 -15.17 10.26
N GLY A 227 -16.36 -16.47 10.50
CA GLY A 227 -15.89 -17.57 9.68
C GLY A 227 -14.45 -18.05 10.00
N SER A 228 -13.85 -17.60 11.10
CA SER A 228 -12.47 -17.95 11.46
C SER A 228 -12.26 -19.41 11.89
N GLY A 229 -13.35 -20.18 12.09
CA GLY A 229 -13.30 -21.51 12.68
C GLY A 229 -12.95 -21.53 14.17
N ARG A 230 -12.68 -20.38 14.79
CA ARG A 230 -12.36 -20.27 16.23
C ARG A 230 -13.62 -20.10 17.06
N LYS A 231 -13.57 -20.52 18.33
CA LYS A 231 -14.62 -20.17 19.31
C LYS A 231 -14.69 -18.67 19.49
N TYR A 232 -15.89 -18.11 19.72
CA TYR A 232 -16.10 -16.67 19.85
C TYR A 232 -15.18 -16.05 20.91
N LYS A 233 -15.03 -16.67 22.09
CA LYS A 233 -14.10 -16.23 23.15
C LYS A 233 -12.62 -16.18 22.76
N GLN A 234 -12.22 -16.88 21.70
CA GLN A 234 -10.86 -16.93 21.16
C GLN A 234 -10.71 -16.09 19.88
N CYS A 235 -11.73 -15.30 19.56
CA CYS A 235 -11.81 -14.46 18.36
C CYS A 235 -12.42 -13.11 18.76
N HIS A 236 -13.62 -12.76 18.26
CA HIS A 236 -14.24 -11.45 18.49
C HIS A 236 -14.86 -11.25 19.89
N GLY A 237 -14.83 -12.26 20.77
CA GLY A 237 -15.21 -12.13 22.18
C GLY A 237 -14.06 -11.70 23.10
N GLN A 238 -12.92 -11.30 22.54
CA GLN A 238 -11.79 -10.72 23.28
C GLN A 238 -11.99 -9.20 23.46
N PRO A 239 -11.61 -8.60 24.61
CA PRO A 239 -11.84 -7.18 24.88
C PRO A 239 -11.26 -6.20 23.85
N ALA A 240 -10.21 -6.60 23.11
CA ALA A 240 -9.52 -5.77 22.12
C ALA A 240 -9.91 -6.08 20.66
N ALA A 241 -10.92 -6.95 20.43
CA ALA A 241 -11.28 -7.33 19.07
C ALA A 241 -12.00 -6.18 18.33
N LYS A 242 -11.47 -5.78 17.18
CA LYS A 242 -12.14 -4.83 16.27
C LYS A 242 -13.15 -5.55 15.39
N TYR A 243 -14.16 -4.82 14.92
CA TYR A 243 -15.11 -5.33 13.93
C TYR A 243 -14.44 -5.57 12.58
N PRO A 244 -14.84 -6.62 11.84
CA PRO A 244 -14.35 -6.84 10.50
C PRO A 244 -14.72 -5.69 9.55
N LEU A 245 -13.77 -5.27 8.71
CA LEU A 245 -14.03 -4.39 7.56
C LEU A 245 -14.59 -5.19 6.37
N LYS A 246 -15.55 -6.09 6.57
CA LYS A 246 -16.18 -6.87 5.49
C LYS A 246 -17.69 -6.94 5.73
N PRO A 247 -18.50 -7.25 4.71
CA PRO A 247 -19.93 -7.41 4.90
C PRO A 247 -20.23 -8.41 6.02
N ALA A 248 -21.17 -8.07 6.88
CA ALA A 248 -21.72 -9.05 7.81
C ALA A 248 -22.42 -10.16 7.01
N PRO A 249 -22.30 -11.43 7.43
CA PRO A 249 -23.04 -12.51 6.80
C PRO A 249 -24.54 -12.23 6.95
N ILE A 250 -25.28 -12.49 5.86
CA ILE A 250 -26.73 -12.35 5.84
C ILE A 250 -27.31 -13.28 6.90
N SER A 251 -28.15 -12.74 7.78
CA SER A 251 -28.84 -13.55 8.78
C SER A 251 -29.72 -14.58 8.08
N ARG A 252 -29.71 -15.85 8.52
CA ARG A 252 -30.61 -16.89 7.96
C ARG A 252 -32.10 -16.50 8.02
N LYS A 253 -32.49 -15.53 8.87
CA LYS A 253 -33.86 -15.02 8.95
C LYS A 253 -34.24 -14.06 7.81
N GLU A 254 -33.26 -13.47 7.10
CA GLU A 254 -33.49 -12.56 5.96
C GLU A 254 -33.57 -13.31 4.62
N VAL A 255 -33.35 -14.64 4.61
CA VAL A 255 -33.37 -15.52 3.42
C VAL A 255 -34.74 -16.22 3.25
N ILE A 256 -35.79 -15.71 3.91
CA ILE A 256 -37.18 -16.20 3.82
C ILE A 256 -37.97 -14.99 3.30
N THR A 257 -38.33 -14.86 2.02
CA THR A 257 -39.24 -15.68 1.18
C THR A 257 -39.01 -15.40 -0.32
N PRO A 258 -39.49 -16.27 -1.23
CA PRO A 258 -39.42 -16.11 -2.70
C PRO A 258 -40.18 -14.90 -3.23
#